data_AF-A0A2V5W587-F1
#
_entry.id   AF-A0A2V5W587-F1
#
_cell.length_a   1.000
_cell.length_b   1.000
_cell.length_c   1.000
_cell.angle_alpha   90.00
_cell.angle_beta   90.00
_cell.angle_gamma   90.00
#
_symmetry.space_group_name_H-M   'P 1'
#
loop_
_entity.id
_entity.type
_entity.pdbx_description
1 polymer ?
#
loop_
_entity_poly.entity_id
_entity_poly.type
_entity_poly.pdbx_seq_one_letter_code
_entity_poly.pdbx_strand_id
1 'polypeptide(L)'
;MPSQHIWTHRNQHGAKREVRATKFGGVWRVQAKTAGDVDWIYYDRPSLEDLLALKEILLRKYQRRRASAEDVASVEKLISDEMEPPRRGVRSEQCADPTK
;
A
#
# COMPACT_ATOMS: atom_id res chain seq x y z
N MET A 1 13.92 1.61 -13.38
CA MET A 1 12.79 0.89 -14.02
C MET A 1 11.57 1.06 -13.12
N PRO A 2 10.40 1.45 -13.63
CA PRO A 2 9.19 1.48 -12.82
C PRO A 2 8.76 0.04 -12.49
N SER A 3 8.72 -0.31 -11.21
CA SER A 3 8.17 -1.58 -10.74
C SER A 3 6.65 -1.48 -10.80
N GLN A 4 6.07 -1.91 -11.92
CA GLN A 4 4.62 -1.96 -12.13
C GLN A 4 4.11 -3.40 -11.97
N HIS A 5 3.01 -3.54 -11.22
CA HIS A 5 2.38 -4.81 -10.88
C HIS A 5 0.88 -4.67 -11.11
N ILE A 6 0.32 -5.51 -11.98
CA ILE A 6 -1.12 -5.56 -12.24
C ILE A 6 -1.62 -6.94 -11.85
N TRP A 7 -2.70 -7.00 -11.09
CA TRP A 7 -3.38 -8.24 -10.73
C TRP A 7 -4.90 -8.04 -10.71
N THR A 8 -5.63 -9.14 -10.78
CA THR A 8 -7.08 -9.12 -10.64
C THR A 8 -7.43 -9.61 -9.25
N HIS A 9 -8.24 -8.83 -8.54
CA HIS A 9 -8.78 -9.20 -7.24
C HIS A 9 -10.27 -9.48 -7.35
N ARG A 10 -10.78 -10.46 -6.62
CA ARG A 10 -12.22 -10.72 -6.54
C ARG A 10 -12.71 -10.22 -5.19
N ASN A 11 -13.64 -9.27 -5.21
CA ASN A 11 -14.27 -8.81 -3.99
C ASN A 11 -15.28 -9.86 -3.48
N GLN A 12 -15.76 -9.64 -2.26
CA GLN A 12 -16.66 -10.54 -1.52
C GLN A 12 -17.99 -10.79 -2.26
N HIS A 13 -18.38 -9.86 -3.14
CA HIS A 13 -19.59 -9.92 -3.97
C HIS A 13 -19.38 -10.64 -5.31
N GLY A 14 -18.19 -11.22 -5.56
CA GLY A 14 -17.86 -11.93 -6.80
C GLY A 14 -17.52 -11.02 -7.99
N ALA A 15 -17.55 -9.70 -7.81
CA ALA A 15 -17.08 -8.74 -8.80
C ALA A 15 -15.54 -8.77 -8.89
N LYS A 16 -15.05 -8.83 -10.13
CA LYS A 16 -13.62 -8.73 -10.40
C LYS A 16 -13.24 -7.25 -10.42
N ARG A 17 -12.17 -6.89 -9.72
CA ARG A 17 -11.49 -5.58 -9.85
C ARG A 17 -10.08 -5.80 -10.39
N GLU A 18 -9.65 -4.96 -11.31
CA GLU A 18 -8.26 -4.89 -11.74
C GLU A 18 -7.54 -3.90 -10.85
N VAL A 19 -6.44 -4.34 -10.24
CA VAL A 19 -5.60 -3.52 -9.36
C VAL A 19 -4.24 -3.36 -10.01
N ARG A 20 -3.71 -2.15 -9.98
CA ARG A 20 -2.40 -1.76 -10.50
C ARG A 20 -1.63 -1.04 -9.41
N ALA A 21 -0.50 -1.61 -8.98
CA ALA A 21 0.48 -0.95 -8.15
C ALA A 21 1.67 -0.50 -8.98
N THR A 22 2.14 0.72 -8.75
CA THR A 22 3.34 1.29 -9.38
C THR A 22 4.23 1.91 -8.34
N LYS A 23 5.52 1.52 -8.31
CA LYS A 23 6.54 2.18 -7.47
C LYS A 23 7.16 3.34 -8.25
N PHE A 24 7.09 4.54 -7.70
CA PHE A 24 7.71 5.75 -8.25
C PHE A 24 8.37 6.56 -7.13
N GLY A 25 9.67 6.84 -7.24
CA GLY A 25 10.41 7.62 -6.24
C GLY A 25 10.40 7.01 -4.82
N GLY A 26 10.32 5.68 -4.70
CA GLY A 26 10.19 4.99 -3.41
C GLY A 26 8.75 4.93 -2.86
N VAL A 27 7.80 5.61 -3.50
CA VAL A 27 6.39 5.62 -3.11
C VAL A 27 5.60 4.63 -3.95
N TRP A 28 4.74 3.83 -3.31
CA TRP A 28 3.79 2.97 -4.00
C TRP A 28 2.47 3.70 -4.23
N ARG A 29 2.01 3.69 -5.48
CA ARG A 29 0.66 4.14 -5.85
C ARG A 29 -0.15 2.96 -6.31
N VAL A 30 -1.33 2.79 -5.73
CA VAL A 30 -2.26 1.72 -6.09
C VAL A 30 -3.49 2.35 -6.73
N GLN A 31 -3.89 1.78 -7.86
CA GLN A 31 -5.11 2.14 -8.57
C GLN A 31 -5.93 0.87 -8.71
N ALA A 32 -7.25 0.96 -8.59
CA ALA A 32 -8.10 -0.12 -9.02
C ALA A 32 -9.24 0.37 -9.89
N LYS A 33 -9.77 -0.54 -10.69
CA LYS A 33 -11.00 -0.35 -11.45
C LYS A 33 -11.84 -1.61 -11.39
N THR A 34 -13.15 -1.47 -11.53
CA THR A 34 -14.02 -2.63 -11.69
C THR A 34 -13.79 -3.25 -13.06
N ALA A 35 -13.85 -4.57 -13.16
CA ALA A 35 -13.77 -5.24 -14.46
C ALA A 35 -14.97 -4.84 -15.31
N GLY A 36 -14.71 -4.19 -16.45
CA GLY A 36 -15.74 -3.60 -17.32
C GLY A 36 -15.75 -2.07 -17.29
N ASP A 37 -15.18 -1.45 -16.26
CA ASP A 37 -14.99 0.00 -16.22
C ASP A 37 -13.74 0.44 -17.00
N VAL A 38 -13.83 1.66 -17.54
CA VAL A 38 -12.73 2.34 -18.22
C VAL A 38 -11.90 3.16 -17.24
N ASP A 39 -12.54 3.66 -16.18
CA ASP A 39 -11.93 4.61 -15.24
C ASP A 39 -11.10 3.91 -14.16
N TRP A 40 -9.85 4.35 -14.02
CA TRP A 40 -8.98 3.96 -12.91
C TRP A 40 -9.21 4.88 -11.73
N ILE A 41 -9.59 4.30 -10.59
CA ILE A 41 -9.73 5.03 -9.34
C ILE A 41 -8.37 4.99 -8.63
N TYR A 42 -7.81 6.18 -8.41
CA TYR A 42 -6.61 6.34 -7.59
C TYR A 42 -7.02 6.30 -6.12
N TYR A 43 -6.43 5.40 -5.36
CA TYR A 43 -6.59 5.40 -3.92
C TYR A 43 -5.43 6.17 -3.29
N ASP A 44 -5.75 7.28 -2.63
CA ASP A 44 -4.78 8.00 -1.78
C ASP A 44 -4.29 7.11 -0.64
N ARG A 45 -5.18 6.23 -0.16
CA ARG A 45 -4.90 5.20 0.84
C ARG A 45 -5.33 3.84 0.28
N PRO A 46 -4.39 3.00 -0.17
CA PRO A 46 -4.72 1.65 -0.65
C PRO A 46 -5.33 0.81 0.47
N SER A 47 -6.28 -0.05 0.11
CA SER A 47 -6.87 -0.96 1.09
C SER A 47 -5.82 -1.95 1.62
N LEU A 48 -5.95 -2.34 2.89
CA LEU A 48 -5.09 -3.37 3.50
C LEU A 48 -5.07 -4.66 2.66
N GLU A 49 -6.22 -5.05 2.12
CA GLU A 49 -6.37 -6.21 1.25
C GLU A 49 -5.50 -6.11 -0.01
N ASP A 50 -5.49 -4.95 -0.67
CA ASP A 50 -4.67 -4.72 -1.87
C ASP A 50 -3.17 -4.68 -1.54
N LEU A 51 -2.80 -4.09 -0.40
CA LEU A 51 -1.40 -4.08 0.07
C LEU A 51 -0.91 -5.49 0.40
N LEU A 52 -1.73 -6.32 1.04
CA LEU A 52 -1.42 -7.72 1.31
C LEU A 52 -1.25 -8.52 0.01
N ALA A 53 -2.12 -8.31 -0.97
CA ALA A 53 -2.00 -8.92 -2.29
C ALA A 53 -0.70 -8.49 -3.00
N LEU A 54 -0.36 -7.20 -2.93
CA LEU A 54 0.89 -6.67 -3.48
C LEU A 54 2.13 -7.30 -2.82
N LYS A 55 2.13 -7.43 -1.49
CA LYS A 55 3.19 -8.10 -0.72
C LYS A 55 3.39 -9.54 -1.22
N GLU A 56 2.30 -10.29 -1.36
CA GLU A 56 2.35 -11.68 -1.85
C GLU A 56 2.94 -11.76 -3.28
N ILE A 57 2.54 -10.85 -4.17
CA ILE A 57 3.11 -10.76 -5.53
C ILE A 57 4.61 -10.48 -5.48
N LEU A 58 5.04 -9.55 -4.63
CA LEU A 58 6.45 -9.20 -4.47
C LEU A 58 7.25 -10.35 -3.86
N LEU A 59 6.73 -11.05 -2.86
CA LEU A 59 7.36 -12.24 -2.29
C LEU A 59 7.55 -13.34 -3.34
N ARG A 60 6.54 -13.63 -4.16
CA ARG A 60 6.65 -14.58 -5.27
C ARG A 60 7.70 -14.15 -6.30
N LYS A 61 7.80 -12.85 -6.60
CA LYS A 61 8.83 -12.31 -7.50
C LYS A 61 10.22 -12.35 -6.87
N TYR A 62 10.33 -12.04 -5.58
CA TYR A 62 11.57 -12.09 -4.81
C TYR A 62 12.14 -13.51 -4.77
N GLN A 63 11.29 -14.51 -4.51
CA GLN A 63 11.67 -15.94 -4.59
C GLN A 63 12.21 -16.32 -5.98
N ARG A 64 11.71 -15.71 -7.05
CA ARG A 64 12.19 -15.91 -8.43
C ARG A 64 13.34 -14.97 -8.81
N ARG A 65 13.91 -14.23 -7.86
CA ARG A 65 14.98 -13.23 -8.05
C ARG A 65 14.61 -12.10 -9.03
N ARG A 66 13.32 -11.75 -9.10
CA ARG A 66 12.75 -10.70 -9.98
C ARG A 66 12.24 -9.46 -9.23
N ALA A 67 12.41 -9.41 -7.91
CA ALA A 67 12.14 -8.26 -7.05
C ALA A 67 13.21 -8.18 -5.96
N SER A 68 13.40 -7.01 -5.36
CA SER A 68 14.33 -6.82 -4.24
C SER A 68 13.64 -7.01 -2.89
N ALA A 69 14.42 -7.34 -1.85
CA ALA A 69 13.91 -7.37 -0.48
C ALA A 69 13.43 -5.98 -0.01
N GLU A 70 14.02 -4.92 -0.54
CA GLU A 70 13.62 -3.53 -0.29
C GLU A 70 12.19 -3.25 -0.78
N ASP A 71 11.81 -3.77 -1.94
CA ASP A 71 10.44 -3.62 -2.45
C ASP A 71 9.42 -4.28 -1.51
N VAL A 72 9.74 -5.47 -0.99
CA VAL A 72 8.91 -6.19 -0.01
C VAL A 72 8.80 -5.38 1.28
N ALA A 73 9.92 -4.94 1.84
CA ALA A 73 9.96 -4.15 3.08
C ALA A 73 9.20 -2.81 2.95
N SER A 74 9.27 -2.18 1.77
CA SER A 74 8.53 -0.94 1.50
C SER A 74 7.01 -1.14 1.60
N VAL A 75 6.50 -2.26 1.08
CA VAL A 75 5.06 -2.59 1.16
C VAL A 75 4.67 -3.04 2.56
N GLU A 76 5.53 -3.77 3.27
CA GLU A 76 5.31 -4.12 4.68
C GLU A 76 5.17 -2.89 5.56
N LYS A 77 5.98 -1.85 5.32
CA LYS A 77 5.84 -0.57 6.02
C LYS A 77 4.48 0.08 5.77
N LEU A 78 4.01 0.10 4.52
CA LEU A 78 2.68 0.64 4.18
C LEU A 78 1.55 -0.16 4.83
N ILE A 79 1.69 -1.49 4.91
CA ILE A 79 0.73 -2.36 5.60
C ILE A 79 0.67 -2.00 7.09
N SER A 80 1.84 -1.85 7.73
CA SER A 80 1.92 -1.46 9.14
C SER A 80 1.33 -0.07 9.38
N ASP A 81 1.64 0.91 8.53
CA ASP A 81 1.09 2.27 8.61
C ASP A 81 -0.43 2.31 8.42
N GLU A 82 -1.00 1.37 7.64
CA GLU A 82 -2.45 1.23 7.47
C GLU A 82 -3.11 0.48 8.64
N MET A 83 -2.46 -0.55 9.16
CA MET A 83 -2.92 -1.32 10.33
C MET A 83 -2.81 -0.52 11.63
N GLU A 84 -1.87 0.42 11.70
CA GLU A 84 -1.71 1.34 12.81
C GLU A 84 -2.48 2.63 12.48
N PRO A 85 -3.77 2.76 12.85
CA PRO A 85 -4.44 4.05 12.79
C PRO A 85 -3.60 5.05 13.60
N PRO A 86 -3.58 6.34 13.22
CA PRO A 86 -2.70 7.30 13.86
C PRO A 86 -2.92 7.18 15.35
N ARG A 87 -1.89 6.72 16.08
CA ARG A 87 -1.88 6.82 17.54
C ARG A 87 -2.10 8.29 17.78
N ARG A 88 -3.36 8.61 18.13
CA ARG A 88 -3.85 9.95 18.41
C ARG A 88 -2.76 10.58 19.24
N GLY A 89 -2.06 11.55 18.63
CA GLY A 89 -0.86 12.11 19.22
C GLY A 89 -1.19 12.37 20.67
N VAL A 90 -0.49 11.68 21.56
CA VAL A 90 -0.33 12.18 22.93
C VAL A 90 0.18 13.58 22.72
N ARG A 91 -0.71 14.53 22.99
CA ARG A 91 -0.39 15.94 23.01
C ARG A 91 0.60 16.04 24.16
N SER A 92 1.89 15.88 23.85
CA SER A 92 2.95 16.27 24.75
C SER A 92 2.80 17.77 24.85
N GLU A 93 1.99 18.20 25.80
CA GLU A 93 1.91 19.60 26.19
C GLU A 93 3.33 20.00 26.55
N GLN A 94 3.85 20.83 25.66
CA GLN A 94 5.10 21.53 25.73
C GLN A 94 5.23 22.20 27.11
N CYS A 95 6.37 21.98 27.75
CA CYS A 95 7.09 22.93 28.59
C CYS A 95 6.27 23.96 29.37
N ALA A 96 6.15 23.75 30.68
CA ALA A 96 6.11 24.85 31.63
C ALA A 96 7.17 24.59 32.70
N ASP A 97 8.37 25.11 32.45
CA ASP A 97 9.33 25.47 33.49
C ASP A 97 10.25 26.55 32.89
N PRO A 98 10.79 27.53 33.64
CA PRO A 98 10.46 28.06 34.97
C PRO A 98 10.21 29.59 34.93
N THR A 99 10.01 30.21 36.11
CA THR A 99 10.12 31.66 36.44
C THR A 99 8.81 32.45 36.54
N LYS A 100 8.28 32.58 37.76
CA LYS A 100 8.53 33.71 38.68
C LYS A 100 8.05 33.38 40.09
#